data_AF-A0A6G3XGC5-F1
#
_entry.id   AF-A0A6G3XGC5-F1
#
_cell.length_a   1.000
_cell.length_b   1.000
_cell.length_c   1.000
_cell.angle_alpha   90.00
_cell.angle_beta   90.00
_cell.angle_gamma   90.00
#
_symmetry.space_group_name_H-M   'P 1'
#
loop_
_entity.id
_entity.type
_entity.pdbx_description
1 polymer ?
#
loop_
_entity_poly.entity_id
_entity_poly.type
_entity_poly.pdbx_seq_one_letter_code
_entity_poly.pdbx_strand_id
1 'polypeptide(L)'
;FVYPEEAAKGEMYNVVDIPENLQESAAEWRGKLLEAVAENDDAMMELYLEGNEPTQEQLHEAIRRITLASKGSADSVTVTPVFCGTAFKNKGV
;
A
#
# COMPACT_ATOMS: atom_id res chain seq x y z
N PHE A 1 4.86 -10.73 5.42
CA PHE A 1 4.22 -11.93 6.02
C PHE A 1 4.91 -13.19 5.52
N VAL A 2 5.06 -14.17 6.39
CA VAL A 2 5.55 -15.51 6.04
C VAL A 2 4.45 -16.52 6.37
N TYR A 3 4.06 -17.32 5.38
CA TYR A 3 3.04 -18.35 5.52
C TYR A 3 3.72 -19.70 5.80
N PRO A 4 3.60 -20.24 7.02
CA PRO A 4 4.20 -21.52 7.38
C PRO A 4 3.49 -22.69 6.67
N GLU A 5 4.11 -23.87 6.63
CA GLU A 5 3.58 -25.02 5.88
C GLU A 5 2.29 -25.57 6.50
N GLU A 6 2.17 -25.49 7.82
CA GLU A 6 1.00 -25.87 8.59
C GLU A 6 -0.19 -24.91 8.45
N ALA A 7 0.00 -23.74 7.82
CA ALA A 7 -1.09 -22.79 7.60
C ALA A 7 -2.11 -23.35 6.61
N ALA A 8 -3.17 -23.98 7.13
CA ALA A 8 -4.23 -24.52 6.30
C ALA A 8 -4.94 -23.38 5.57
N LYS A 9 -4.84 -23.36 4.23
CA LYS A 9 -5.48 -22.35 3.36
C LYS A 9 -5.18 -20.89 3.76
N GLY A 10 -4.00 -20.61 4.29
CA GLY A 10 -3.59 -19.23 4.63
C GLY A 10 -4.27 -18.64 5.87
N GLU A 11 -4.86 -19.48 6.73
CA GLU A 11 -5.56 -19.05 7.96
C GLU A 11 -4.66 -18.36 8.98
N MET A 12 -3.34 -18.54 8.87
CA MET A 12 -2.35 -17.93 9.75
C MET A 12 -1.10 -17.52 8.97
N TYR A 13 -0.43 -16.51 9.52
CA TYR A 13 0.83 -16.00 8.99
C TYR A 13 1.66 -15.39 10.12
N ASN A 14 2.97 -15.38 9.92
CA ASN A 14 3.89 -14.66 10.79
C ASN A 14 4.17 -13.27 10.22
N VAL A 15 4.10 -12.26 11.09
CA VAL A 15 4.63 -10.93 10.80
C VAL A 15 6.10 -10.95 11.17
N VAL A 16 6.94 -10.63 10.20
CA VAL A 16 8.40 -10.60 10.33
C VAL A 16 8.90 -9.33 9.68
N ASP A 17 10.09 -8.90 10.06
CA ASP A 17 10.76 -7.78 9.42
C ASP A 17 11.03 -8.05 7.94
N ILE A 18 11.18 -6.97 7.18
CA ILE A 18 11.51 -7.04 5.76
C ILE A 18 12.93 -7.61 5.62
N PRO A 19 13.13 -8.68 4.82
CA PRO A 19 14.46 -9.25 4.60
C PRO A 19 15.46 -8.18 4.12
N GLU A 20 16.70 -8.24 4.59
CA GLU A 20 17.73 -7.22 4.33
C GLU A 20 17.87 -6.90 2.83
N ASN A 21 17.85 -7.92 1.98
CA ASN A 21 17.98 -7.79 0.53
C ASN A 21 16.77 -7.12 -0.16
N LEU A 22 15.68 -6.88 0.56
CA LEU A 22 14.46 -6.23 0.07
C LEU A 22 14.19 -4.87 0.75
N GLN A 23 14.97 -4.48 1.76
CA GLN A 23 14.73 -3.24 2.51
C GLN A 23 14.80 -2.00 1.60
N GLU A 24 15.80 -1.93 0.73
CA GLU A 24 15.97 -0.82 -0.21
C GLU A 24 14.78 -0.71 -1.18
N SER A 25 14.39 -1.83 -1.79
CA SER A 25 13.22 -1.85 -2.69
C SER A 25 11.93 -1.51 -1.96
N ALA A 26 11.75 -1.97 -0.72
CA ALA A 26 10.56 -1.63 0.06
C ALA A 26 10.51 -0.14 0.40
N ALA A 27 11.65 0.47 0.73
CA ALA A 27 11.75 1.92 0.95
C ALA A 27 11.45 2.71 -0.32
N GLU A 28 11.98 2.28 -1.47
CA GLU A 28 11.69 2.89 -2.78
C GLU A 28 10.19 2.87 -3.10
N TRP A 29 9.55 1.70 -3.00
CA TRP A 29 8.12 1.56 -3.29
C TRP A 29 7.23 2.29 -2.27
N ARG A 30 7.67 2.38 -1.01
CA ARG A 30 6.98 3.21 -0.02
C ARG A 30 7.06 4.70 -0.39
N GLY A 31 8.21 5.19 -0.86
CA GLY A 31 8.35 6.55 -1.36
C GLY A 31 7.39 6.85 -2.50
N LYS A 32 7.35 5.97 -3.51
CA LYS A 32 6.41 6.09 -4.65
C LYS A 32 4.94 6.06 -4.22
N LEU A 33 4.60 5.24 -3.22
CA LEU A 33 3.25 5.22 -2.65
C LEU A 33 2.89 6.56 -2.02
N LEU A 34 3.78 7.12 -1.19
CA LEU A 34 3.55 8.40 -0.52
C LEU A 34 3.41 9.54 -1.54
N GLU A 35 4.27 9.58 -2.56
CA GLU A 35 4.21 10.55 -3.66
C GLU A 35 2.87 10.45 -4.41
N ALA A 36 2.48 9.25 -4.86
CA ALA A 36 1.24 9.05 -5.59
C ALA A 36 -0.01 9.39 -4.76
N VAL A 37 0.01 9.13 -3.45
CA VAL A 37 -1.08 9.51 -2.56
C VAL A 37 -1.13 11.03 -2.38
N ALA A 38 0.02 11.68 -2.18
CA ALA A 38 0.12 13.14 -2.04
C ALA A 38 -0.39 13.87 -3.28
N GLU A 39 -0.06 13.40 -4.49
CA GLU A 39 -0.56 13.97 -5.75
C GLU A 39 -2.09 13.97 -5.89
N ASN A 40 -2.79 13.12 -5.12
CA ASN A 40 -4.23 12.90 -5.26
C ASN A 40 -5.03 13.25 -3.99
N ASP A 41 -4.39 13.67 -2.89
CA ASP A 41 -5.04 14.02 -1.62
C ASP A 41 -4.37 15.26 -1.00
N ASP A 42 -5.12 16.37 -0.92
CA ASP A 42 -4.60 17.67 -0.46
C ASP A 42 -3.95 17.61 0.92
N ALA A 43 -4.53 16.87 1.87
CA ALA A 43 -3.98 16.74 3.22
C ALA A 43 -2.66 15.95 3.24
N MET A 44 -2.50 14.98 2.34
CA MET A 44 -1.24 14.25 2.19
C MET A 44 -0.19 15.08 1.45
N MET A 45 -0.60 15.94 0.51
CA MET A 45 0.29 16.89 -0.15
C MET A 45 0.92 17.86 0.86
N GLU A 46 0.13 18.40 1.78
CA GLU A 46 0.64 19.30 2.83
C GLU A 46 1.71 18.61 3.69
N LEU A 47 1.43 17.40 4.19
CA LEU A 47 2.39 16.62 4.98
C LEU A 47 3.68 16.33 4.19
N TYR A 48 3.55 15.96 2.91
CA TYR A 48 4.68 15.67 2.05
C TYR A 48 5.59 16.89 1.84
N LEU A 49 5.01 18.08 1.58
CA LEU A 49 5.75 19.33 1.42
C LEU A 49 6.47 19.78 2.70
N GLU A 50 5.89 19.48 3.86
CA GLU A 50 6.49 19.76 5.17
C GLU A 50 7.55 18.72 5.58
N GLY A 51 7.71 17.64 4.80
CA GLY A 51 8.62 16.53 5.13
C GLY A 51 8.13 15.68 6.31
N ASN A 52 6.83 15.73 6.64
CA ASN A 52 6.20 14.97 7.70
C ASN A 52 5.66 13.65 7.16
N GLU A 53 6.00 12.53 7.79
CA GLU A 53 5.39 11.25 7.41
C GLU A 53 3.97 11.10 7.98
N PRO A 54 2.99 10.68 7.17
CA PRO A 54 1.66 10.38 7.68
C PRO A 54 1.67 9.15 8.57
N THR A 55 0.79 9.13 9.56
CA THR A 55 0.48 7.90 10.32
C THR A 55 -0.15 6.84 9.41
N GLN A 56 -0.10 5.57 9.82
CA GLN A 56 -0.73 4.49 9.06
C GLN A 56 -2.25 4.69 8.86
N GLU A 57 -2.93 5.25 9.86
CA GLU A 57 -4.37 5.53 9.79
C GLU A 57 -4.67 6.62 8.76
N GLN A 58 -3.94 7.75 8.82
CA GLN A 58 -4.05 8.83 7.84
C GLN A 58 -3.79 8.35 6.40
N LEU A 59 -2.75 7.53 6.22
CA LEU A 59 -2.40 6.99 4.92
C LEU A 59 -3.49 6.05 4.37
N HIS A 60 -4.05 5.16 5.22
CA HIS A 60 -5.15 4.29 4.83
C HIS A 60 -6.42 5.08 4.46
N GLU A 61 -6.76 6.11 5.24
CA GLU A 61 -7.91 6.96 4.95
C GLU A 61 -7.73 7.72 3.63
N ALA A 62 -6.55 8.28 3.37
CA ALA A 62 -6.23 8.96 2.13
C ALA A 62 -6.34 8.01 0.91
N ILE A 63 -5.70 6.84 0.98
CA ILE A 63 -5.79 5.80 -0.07
C ILE A 63 -7.26 5.45 -0.36
N ARG A 64 -8.08 5.30 0.69
CA ARG A 64 -9.52 5.03 0.53
C ARG A 64 -10.23 6.19 -0.16
N ARG A 65 -10.00 7.44 0.24
CA ARG A 65 -10.63 8.62 -0.38
C ARG A 65 -10.31 8.71 -1.86
N ILE A 66 -9.03 8.64 -2.24
CA ILE A 66 -8.59 8.79 -3.63
C ILE A 66 -9.05 7.62 -4.52
N THR A 67 -9.10 6.41 -3.96
CA THR A 67 -9.63 5.23 -4.66
C THR A 67 -11.14 5.36 -4.90
N LEU A 68 -11.92 5.82 -3.92
CA LEU A 68 -13.37 6.03 -4.07
C LEU A 68 -13.71 7.22 -4.99
N ALA A 69 -12.84 8.24 -5.03
CA ALA A 69 -12.98 9.39 -5.91
C ALA A 69 -12.62 9.06 -7.37
N SER A 70 -11.94 7.94 -7.63
CA SER A 70 -11.59 7.49 -8.98
C SER A 70 -12.85 7.10 -9.75
N LYS A 71 -13.25 7.94 -10.72
CA LYS A 71 -14.51 7.77 -11.48
C LYS A 71 -14.39 6.92 -12.74
N GLY A 72 -13.17 6.48 -13.10
CA GLY A 72 -12.92 5.62 -14.25
C GLY A 72 -13.32 6.21 -15.61
N SER A 73 -13.61 7.52 -15.68
CA SER A 73 -13.82 8.22 -16.95
C SER A 73 -12.48 8.61 -17.57
N ALA A 74 -12.46 8.76 -18.89
CA ALA A 74 -11.26 9.10 -19.66
C ALA A 74 -10.56 10.39 -19.17
N ASP A 75 -11.31 11.30 -18.55
CA ASP A 75 -10.83 12.58 -18.05
C ASP A 75 -10.53 12.59 -16.53
N SER A 76 -10.72 11.46 -15.83
CA SER A 76 -10.51 11.36 -14.37
C SER A 76 -9.26 10.54 -14.04
N VAL A 77 -8.48 11.02 -13.07
CA VAL A 77 -7.36 10.25 -12.53
C VAL A 77 -7.90 8.98 -11.88
N THR A 78 -7.32 7.83 -12.26
CA THR A 78 -7.67 6.53 -11.69
C THR A 78 -6.54 6.10 -10.77
N VAL A 79 -6.85 6.00 -9.48
CA VAL A 79 -5.95 5.46 -8.47
C VAL A 79 -6.43 4.08 -8.07
N THR A 80 -5.64 3.07 -8.41
CA THR A 80 -5.94 1.67 -8.11
C THR A 80 -4.85 1.09 -7.21
N PRO A 81 -5.16 0.78 -5.95
CA PRO A 81 -4.22 0.07 -5.08
C PRO A 81 -3.89 -1.30 -5.67
N VAL A 82 -2.60 -1.61 -5.76
CA VAL A 82 -2.11 -2.88 -6.30
C VAL A 82 -1.56 -3.73 -5.17
N PHE A 83 -2.00 -4.98 -5.11
CA PHE A 83 -1.56 -5.98 -4.14
C PHE A 83 -0.96 -7.19 -4.84
N CYS A 84 -0.10 -7.91 -4.13
CA CYS A 84 0.55 -9.12 -4.63
C CYS A 84 0.12 -10.33 -3.81
N GLY A 85 -0.14 -11.44 -4.50
CA GLY A 85 -0.55 -12.68 -3.86
C GLY A 85 -0.68 -13.83 -4.85
N THR A 86 -1.08 -14.99 -4.36
CA THR A 86 -1.36 -16.18 -5.15
C THR A 86 -2.55 -16.91 -4.55
N ALA A 87 -3.70 -16.78 -5.20
CA ALA A 87 -4.94 -17.45 -4.79
C ALA A 87 -4.78 -18.97 -4.78
N PHE A 88 -4.13 -19.53 -5.82
CA PHE A 88 -3.90 -20.98 -5.93
C PHE A 88 -3.12 -21.55 -4.74
N LYS A 89 -2.18 -20.79 -4.16
CA LYS A 89 -1.39 -21.23 -3.00
C LYS A 89 -1.90 -20.69 -1.66
N ASN A 90 -3.04 -19.98 -1.65
CA ASN A 90 -3.64 -19.37 -0.47
C ASN A 90 -2.69 -18.41 0.28
N LYS A 91 -2.04 -17.48 -0.44
CA LYS A 91 -1.15 -16.46 0.16
C LYS A 91 -1.50 -15.08 -0.38
N GLY A 92 -1.82 -14.13 0.49
CA GLY A 92 -2.10 -12.74 0.12
C GLY A 92 -3.46 -12.51 -0.57
N VAL A 93 -4.43 -13.40 -0.35
CA VAL A 93 -5.86 -13.18 -0.67
C VAL A 93 -6.58 -12.86 0.63
#